data_AF-A0A524HXR1-F1
#
_entry.id   AF-A0A524HXR1-F1
#
_cell.length_a   1.000
_cell.length_b   1.000
_cell.length_c   1.000
_cell.angle_alpha   90.00
_cell.angle_beta   90.00
_cell.angle_gamma   90.00
#
_symmetry.space_group_name_H-M   'P 1'
#
loop_
_entity.id
_entity.type
_entity.pdbx_description
1 polymer ?
#
loop_
_entity_poly.entity_id
_entity_poly.type
_entity_poly.pdbx_seq_one_letter_code
_entity_poly.pdbx_strand_id
1 'polypeptide(L)'
;MRSMAIEQNILGRRNFLAGTAGAAFGLAAGMPHAFASDPTRPGIPHARFIAAARVDGADGGAIWSPEGLHAFTLPARAHAVTRIHASEKFLLVGRRPGSFAALFDADAPDGTTLIAPLSDYRFSGHAAACENLLVVAELHAETAAGRISLRDPASGAVAGSWDAGGIEPHELLFAENGARLIVAIGGIAQDA
;
A
#
# COMPACT_ATOMS: atom_id res chain seq x y z
N MET A 1 0.82 -24.74 -20.00
CA MET A 1 0.58 -24.43 -18.57
C MET A 1 1.92 -24.33 -17.86
N ARG A 2 2.41 -23.12 -17.58
CA ARG A 2 3.57 -22.91 -16.71
C ARG A 2 3.03 -22.55 -15.33
N SER A 3 3.45 -23.31 -14.33
CA SER A 3 3.10 -23.13 -12.91
C SER A 3 3.38 -21.70 -12.47
N MET A 4 2.49 -21.14 -11.65
CA MET A 4 2.79 -20.00 -10.78
C MET A 4 4.01 -20.37 -9.95
N ALA A 5 5.19 -19.90 -10.35
CA ALA A 5 6.31 -19.78 -9.45
C ALA A 5 6.14 -18.41 -8.78
N ILE A 6 5.54 -18.40 -7.59
CA ILE A 6 5.90 -17.38 -6.61
C ILE A 6 7.39 -17.63 -6.38
N GLU A 7 8.28 -16.71 -6.73
CA GLU A 7 9.67 -16.80 -6.30
C GLU A 7 9.68 -16.74 -4.77
N GLN A 8 9.62 -17.91 -4.14
CA GLN A 8 9.62 -18.13 -2.71
C GLN A 8 11.06 -18.03 -2.19
N ASN A 9 11.79 -16.93 -2.43
CA ASN A 9 13.10 -16.78 -1.77
C ASN A 9 13.72 -15.38 -1.72
N ILE A 10 13.00 -14.35 -1.27
CA ILE A 10 13.67 -13.07 -0.92
C ILE A 10 13.99 -12.98 0.58
N LEU A 11 13.18 -13.58 1.46
CA LEU A 11 13.49 -13.74 2.89
C LEU A 11 13.12 -15.14 3.39
N GLY A 12 14.12 -15.99 3.67
CA GLY A 12 13.88 -17.27 4.33
C GLY A 12 13.33 -17.08 5.74
N ARG A 13 12.35 -17.91 6.16
CA ARG A 13 11.72 -17.84 7.50
C ARG A 13 12.74 -17.78 8.65
N ARG A 14 13.87 -18.48 8.51
CA ARG A 14 14.97 -18.48 9.48
C ARG A 14 15.70 -17.14 9.54
N ASN A 15 15.90 -16.48 8.40
CA ASN A 15 16.54 -15.17 8.31
C ASN A 15 15.61 -14.08 8.86
N PHE A 16 14.31 -14.19 8.60
CA PHE A 16 13.31 -13.30 9.19
C PHE A 16 13.27 -13.45 10.72
N LEU A 17 13.15 -14.67 11.24
CA LEU A 17 13.11 -14.93 12.70
C LEU A 17 14.41 -14.54 13.40
N ALA A 18 15.56 -14.86 12.79
CA ALA A 18 16.85 -14.43 13.29
C ALA A 18 16.95 -12.91 13.31
N GLY A 19 16.35 -12.23 12.34
CA GLY A 19 16.29 -10.78 12.31
C GLY A 19 15.38 -10.15 13.34
N THR A 20 14.20 -10.72 13.57
CA THR A 20 13.30 -10.24 14.63
C THR A 20 13.90 -10.47 16.02
N ALA A 21 14.53 -11.62 16.25
CA ALA A 21 15.23 -11.92 17.50
C ALA A 21 16.46 -11.01 17.70
N GLY A 22 17.23 -10.75 16.64
CA GLY A 22 18.37 -9.84 16.68
C GLY A 22 17.98 -8.39 16.97
N ALA A 23 16.86 -7.91 16.41
CA ALA A 23 16.33 -6.58 16.69
C ALA A 23 15.87 -6.45 18.16
N ALA A 24 15.17 -7.45 18.68
CA ALA A 24 14.73 -7.48 20.08
C ALA A 24 15.90 -7.54 21.08
N PHE A 25 16.94 -8.32 20.78
CA PHE A 25 18.16 -8.37 21.60
C PHE A 25 19.04 -7.12 21.47
N GLY A 26 19.14 -6.52 20.28
CA GLY A 26 19.89 -5.28 20.07
C GLY A 26 19.31 -4.10 20.85
N LEU A 27 17.98 -3.99 20.90
CA LEU A 27 17.26 -3.02 21.74
C LEU A 27 17.51 -3.22 23.24
N ALA A 28 17.61 -4.47 23.70
CA ALA A 28 17.88 -4.79 25.10
C ALA A 28 19.36 -4.62 25.50
N ALA A 29 20.28 -4.76 24.55
CA ALA A 29 21.74 -4.75 24.80
C ALA A 29 22.43 -3.42 24.46
N GLY A 30 21.70 -2.42 23.95
CA GLY A 30 22.27 -1.12 23.59
C GLY A 30 23.30 -1.18 22.45
N MET A 31 23.28 -2.23 21.63
CA MET A 31 24.20 -2.40 20.51
C MET A 31 23.62 -1.79 19.23
N PRO A 32 24.42 -1.07 18.42
CA PRO A 32 23.98 -0.56 17.14
C PRO A 32 23.56 -1.73 16.23
N HIS A 33 22.38 -1.59 15.64
CA HIS A 33 21.64 -2.64 14.93
C HIS A 33 22.49 -3.36 13.87
N ALA A 34 22.83 -4.62 14.13
CA ALA A 34 23.43 -5.53 13.14
C ALA A 34 22.38 -6.03 12.14
N PHE A 35 21.71 -5.10 11.47
CA PHE A 35 20.99 -5.28 10.20
C PHE A 35 21.29 -4.11 9.26
N ALA A 36 22.51 -3.56 9.33
CA ALA A 36 23.02 -2.75 8.25
C ALA A 36 23.18 -3.68 7.04
N SER A 37 22.21 -3.67 6.12
CA SER A 37 22.47 -4.09 4.75
C SER A 37 23.66 -3.28 4.28
N ASP A 38 24.76 -3.97 3.94
CA ASP A 38 25.93 -3.34 3.34
C ASP A 38 25.48 -2.50 2.12
N PRO A 39 25.53 -1.15 2.19
CA PRO A 39 25.07 -0.29 1.12
C PRO A 39 25.94 -0.43 -0.14
N THR A 40 27.09 -1.09 -0.03
CA THR A 40 28.02 -1.36 -1.13
C THR A 40 27.77 -2.70 -1.81
N ARG A 41 26.77 -3.49 -1.38
CA ARG A 41 26.46 -4.80 -1.97
C ARG A 41 25.47 -4.63 -3.13
N PRO A 42 25.92 -4.59 -4.40
CA PRO A 42 25.03 -4.41 -5.53
C PRO A 42 24.03 -5.57 -5.61
N GLY A 43 22.75 -5.24 -5.75
CA GLY A 43 21.69 -6.20 -6.08
C GLY A 43 20.86 -6.75 -4.93
N ILE A 44 21.04 -6.29 -3.68
CA ILE A 44 20.01 -6.50 -2.64
C ILE A 44 19.13 -5.25 -2.62
N PRO A 45 17.87 -5.30 -3.09
CA PRO A 45 16.97 -4.16 -2.95
C PRO A 45 16.91 -3.78 -1.46
N HIS A 46 17.07 -2.50 -1.15
CA HIS A 46 16.91 -1.98 0.21
C HIS A 46 15.49 -2.30 0.65
N ALA A 47 15.32 -3.38 1.41
CA ALA A 47 14.01 -3.84 1.83
C ALA A 47 13.42 -2.76 2.76
N ARG A 48 12.41 -2.06 2.26
CA ARG A 48 11.62 -1.10 3.03
C ARG A 48 10.29 -1.72 3.38
N PHE A 49 9.91 -1.62 4.64
CA PHE A 49 8.58 -1.98 5.10
C PHE A 49 7.82 -0.69 5.36
N ILE A 50 6.62 -0.59 4.81
CA ILE A 50 5.77 0.59 4.95
C ILE A 50 4.47 0.14 5.60
N ALA A 51 4.08 0.84 6.64
CA ALA A 51 2.82 0.61 7.33
C ALA A 51 2.09 1.92 7.52
N ALA A 52 0.76 1.89 7.34
CA ALA A 52 -0.10 2.91 7.89
C ALA A 52 -0.17 2.73 9.41
N ALA A 53 0.05 3.81 10.16
CA ALA A 53 0.14 3.77 11.61
C ALA A 53 -0.26 5.12 12.21
N ARG A 54 -0.58 5.10 13.50
CA ARG A 54 -0.58 6.32 14.30
C ARG A 54 0.75 6.39 15.03
N VAL A 55 1.53 7.43 14.78
CA VAL A 55 2.86 7.63 15.39
C VAL A 55 2.80 8.91 16.20
N ASP A 56 3.15 8.83 17.49
CA ASP A 56 3.17 9.97 18.42
C ASP A 56 1.87 10.80 18.43
N GLY A 57 0.73 10.11 18.29
CA GLY A 57 -0.59 10.72 18.29
C GLY A 57 -1.03 11.33 16.95
N ALA A 58 -0.14 11.41 15.95
CA ALA A 58 -0.46 11.82 14.59
C ALA A 58 -0.87 10.64 13.72
N ASP A 59 -1.85 10.84 12.84
CA ASP A 59 -2.18 9.89 11.79
C ASP A 59 -1.14 9.93 10.66
N GLY A 60 -0.81 8.77 10.10
CA GLY A 60 0.24 8.68 9.09
C GLY A 60 0.71 7.26 8.85
N GLY A 61 2.01 7.07 8.98
CA GLY A 61 2.65 5.77 8.87
C GLY A 61 4.12 5.80 9.24
N ALA A 62 4.76 4.65 9.05
CA ALA A 62 6.19 4.50 9.26
C ALA A 62 6.82 3.70 8.13
N ILE A 63 8.03 4.12 7.76
CA ILE A 63 8.96 3.37 6.93
C ILE A 63 9.99 2.75 7.86
N TRP A 64 10.18 1.45 7.76
CA TRP A 64 11.34 0.78 8.35
C TRP A 64 12.33 0.41 7.26
N SER A 65 13.57 0.85 7.41
CA SER A 65 14.70 0.61 6.51
C SER A 65 15.99 0.37 7.31
N PRO A 66 17.11 0.02 6.65
CA PRO A 66 18.42 -0.12 7.29
C PRO A 66 18.89 1.16 8.02
N GLU A 67 18.42 2.33 7.58
CA GLU A 67 18.73 3.63 8.17
C GLU A 67 17.90 3.91 9.44
N GLY A 68 16.87 3.11 9.71
CA GLY A 68 16.06 3.19 10.93
C GLY A 68 14.55 3.24 10.66
N LEU A 69 13.80 3.70 11.66
CA LEU A 69 12.37 3.95 11.57
C LEU A 69 12.13 5.43 11.26
N HIS A 70 11.44 5.71 10.16
CA HIS A 70 11.06 7.07 9.76
C HIS A 70 9.54 7.21 9.74
N ALA A 71 9.01 8.13 10.54
CA ALA A 71 7.58 8.43 10.57
C ALA A 71 7.21 9.45 9.49
N PHE A 72 6.00 9.34 8.96
CA PHE A 72 5.42 10.35 8.06
C PHE A 72 3.97 10.60 8.45
N THR A 73 3.44 11.77 8.09
CA THR A 73 2.08 12.20 8.45
C THR A 73 1.13 12.04 7.28
N LEU A 74 -0.14 11.78 7.59
CA LEU A 74 -1.25 11.77 6.64
C LEU A 74 -2.46 12.50 7.25
N PRO A 75 -3.43 12.94 6.43
CA PRO A 75 -4.64 13.59 6.94
C PRO A 75 -5.45 12.73 7.93
N ALA A 76 -5.42 11.41 7.75
CA ALA A 76 -5.98 10.41 8.66
C ALA A 76 -5.25 9.07 8.45
N ARG A 77 -5.47 8.08 9.32
CA ARG A 77 -4.83 6.77 9.16
C ARG A 77 -5.27 6.11 7.85
N ALA A 78 -4.32 5.65 7.04
CA ALA A 78 -4.62 4.84 5.87
C ALA A 78 -5.07 3.42 6.28
N HIS A 79 -5.88 2.80 5.44
CA HIS A 79 -6.41 1.45 5.59
C HIS A 79 -5.50 0.40 4.95
N ALA A 80 -5.08 0.66 3.71
CA ALA A 80 -4.19 -0.22 2.95
C ALA A 80 -3.05 0.55 2.30
N VAL A 81 -1.97 -0.17 2.01
CA VAL A 81 -0.81 0.32 1.27
C VAL A 81 -0.67 -0.55 0.03
N THR A 82 -0.66 0.07 -1.15
CA THR A 82 -0.49 -0.62 -2.43
C THR A 82 0.81 -0.16 -3.07
N ARG A 83 1.73 -1.08 -3.36
CA ARG A 83 2.93 -0.76 -4.12
C ARG A 83 2.58 -0.56 -5.59
N ILE A 84 3.02 0.55 -6.16
CA ILE A 84 2.94 0.78 -7.61
C ILE A 84 4.19 0.13 -8.22
N HIS A 85 4.05 -0.74 -9.21
CA HIS A 85 5.22 -1.51 -9.68
C HIS A 85 6.13 -0.72 -10.62
N ALA A 86 5.57 0.19 -11.44
CA ALA A 86 6.32 0.99 -12.40
C ALA A 86 7.12 2.17 -11.79
N SER A 87 6.88 2.49 -10.53
CA SER A 87 7.59 3.53 -9.80
C SER A 87 7.74 3.05 -8.37
N GLU A 88 8.84 3.31 -7.67
CA GLU A 88 9.03 2.92 -6.24
C GLU A 88 8.09 3.68 -5.27
N LYS A 89 6.93 4.11 -5.77
CA LYS A 89 5.85 4.79 -5.06
C LYS A 89 4.81 3.83 -4.54
N PHE A 90 4.03 4.33 -3.61
CA PHE A 90 2.96 3.62 -2.93
C PHE A 90 1.69 4.45 -2.99
N LEU A 91 0.55 3.78 -3.08
CA LEU A 91 -0.75 4.39 -2.82
C LEU A 91 -1.20 3.97 -1.42
N LEU A 92 -1.31 4.93 -0.51
CA LEU A 92 -1.94 4.72 0.80
C LEU A 92 -3.39 5.17 0.71
N VAL A 93 -4.32 4.25 0.93
CA VAL A 93 -5.76 4.51 0.75
C VAL A 93 -6.42 4.62 2.11
N GLY A 94 -7.04 5.76 2.40
CA GLY A 94 -7.84 5.98 3.58
C GLY A 94 -9.16 5.20 3.56
N ARG A 95 -9.63 4.83 4.74
CA ARG A 95 -11.00 4.35 4.97
C ARG A 95 -11.39 4.78 6.37
N ARG A 96 -12.47 5.56 6.49
CA ARG A 96 -13.15 6.03 7.73
C ARG A 96 -12.27 6.20 8.98
N PRO A 97 -12.03 7.45 9.44
CA PRO A 97 -12.53 8.72 8.91
C PRO A 97 -11.84 9.18 7.61
N GLY A 98 -10.80 8.48 7.14
CA GLY A 98 -10.05 8.86 5.95
C GLY A 98 -10.87 8.75 4.66
N SER A 99 -10.96 9.85 3.91
CA SER A 99 -11.58 9.96 2.58
C SER A 99 -10.56 10.35 1.49
N PHE A 100 -9.29 10.07 1.73
CA PHE A 100 -8.18 10.40 0.85
C PHE A 100 -7.51 9.13 0.32
N ALA A 101 -6.78 9.26 -0.76
CA ALA A 101 -5.65 8.38 -1.04
C ALA A 101 -4.41 9.25 -1.27
N ALA A 102 -3.24 8.70 -0.97
CA ALA A 102 -1.98 9.42 -0.96
C ALA A 102 -0.97 8.68 -1.84
N LEU A 103 -0.53 9.33 -2.91
CA LEU A 103 0.66 8.92 -3.65
C LEU A 103 1.88 9.32 -2.84
N PHE A 104 2.64 8.32 -2.44
CA PHE A 104 3.73 8.42 -1.48
C PHE A 104 5.00 7.89 -2.11
N ASP A 105 6.10 8.62 -1.92
CA ASP A 105 7.43 8.21 -2.29
C ASP A 105 8.24 7.94 -1.02
N ALA A 106 8.78 6.73 -0.88
CA ALA A 106 9.55 6.37 0.30
C ALA A 106 10.91 7.08 0.38
N ASP A 107 11.43 7.59 -0.74
CA ASP A 107 12.65 8.41 -0.79
C ASP A 107 12.36 9.90 -0.49
N ALA A 108 11.10 10.33 -0.65
CA ALA A 108 10.67 11.71 -0.42
C ALA A 108 9.34 11.75 0.36
N PRO A 109 9.31 11.28 1.63
CA PRO A 109 8.07 11.10 2.40
C PRO A 109 7.25 12.39 2.59
N ASP A 110 7.91 13.54 2.62
CA ASP A 110 7.25 14.86 2.74
C ASP A 110 6.57 15.32 1.43
N GLY A 111 6.87 14.67 0.30
CA GLY A 111 6.34 15.00 -1.04
C GLY A 111 5.01 14.33 -1.38
N THR A 112 4.19 13.99 -0.38
CA THR A 112 2.96 13.21 -0.57
C THR A 112 1.92 13.99 -1.38
N THR A 113 1.38 13.36 -2.44
CA THR A 113 0.30 13.92 -3.25
C THR A 113 -1.03 13.28 -2.89
N LEU A 114 -1.99 14.08 -2.43
CA LEU A 114 -3.34 13.61 -2.13
C LEU A 114 -4.17 13.52 -3.41
N ILE A 115 -4.93 12.43 -3.53
CA ILE A 115 -5.86 12.19 -4.63
C ILE A 115 -7.28 12.08 -4.08
N ALA A 116 -8.23 12.63 -4.83
CA ALA A 116 -9.65 12.60 -4.51
C ALA A 116 -10.35 11.39 -5.15
N PRO A 117 -11.41 10.86 -4.53
CA PRO A 117 -12.29 9.88 -5.16
C PRO A 117 -13.03 10.50 -6.35
N LEU A 118 -13.78 9.69 -7.09
CA LEU A 118 -14.76 10.17 -8.06
C LEU A 118 -15.81 11.04 -7.36
N SER A 119 -16.44 11.96 -8.10
CA SER A 119 -17.56 12.77 -7.58
C SER A 119 -18.65 11.88 -7.03
N ASP A 120 -19.11 12.15 -5.81
CA ASP A 120 -20.16 11.38 -5.10
C ASP A 120 -19.72 9.98 -4.63
N TYR A 121 -18.43 9.64 -4.78
CA TYR A 121 -17.85 8.40 -4.28
C TYR A 121 -16.92 8.64 -3.10
N ARG A 122 -16.61 7.55 -2.41
CA ARG A 122 -15.55 7.45 -1.41
C ARG A 122 -14.67 6.26 -1.74
N PHE A 123 -13.41 6.32 -1.29
CA PHE A 123 -12.54 5.16 -1.37
C PHE A 123 -13.06 4.01 -0.50
N SER A 124 -13.05 2.80 -1.05
CA SER A 124 -13.42 1.57 -0.35
C SER A 124 -12.30 1.07 0.57
N GLY A 125 -11.07 1.54 0.33
CA GLY A 125 -9.91 1.29 1.18
C GLY A 125 -8.80 0.48 0.53
N HIS A 126 -9.03 -0.11 -0.65
CA HIS A 126 -8.02 -0.93 -1.34
C HIS A 126 -7.80 -0.47 -2.79
N ALA A 127 -6.60 -0.76 -3.27
CA ALA A 127 -6.17 -0.54 -4.64
C ALA A 127 -5.32 -1.73 -5.09
N ALA A 128 -5.12 -1.85 -6.40
CA ALA A 128 -4.16 -2.78 -6.97
C ALA A 128 -3.40 -2.08 -8.08
N ALA A 129 -2.14 -2.46 -8.28
CA ALA A 129 -1.32 -1.92 -9.37
C ALA A 129 -0.62 -3.04 -10.14
N CYS A 130 -0.62 -2.95 -11.46
CA CYS A 130 0.30 -3.66 -12.33
C CYS A 130 1.26 -2.65 -13.00
N GLU A 131 2.03 -3.05 -14.00
CA GLU A 131 3.05 -2.18 -14.61
C GLU A 131 2.46 -0.85 -15.07
N ASN A 132 1.32 -0.85 -15.78
CA ASN A 132 0.81 0.38 -16.41
C ASN A 132 -0.56 0.82 -15.89
N LEU A 133 -1.09 0.18 -14.85
CA LEU A 133 -2.42 0.47 -14.33
C LEU A 133 -2.41 0.53 -12.82
N LEU A 134 -3.00 1.60 -12.30
CA LEU A 134 -3.45 1.69 -10.91
C LEU A 134 -4.97 1.61 -10.92
N VAL A 135 -5.53 0.65 -10.20
CA VAL A 135 -6.98 0.52 -10.03
C VAL A 135 -7.34 0.73 -8.57
N VAL A 136 -8.40 1.48 -8.33
CA VAL A 136 -8.85 1.80 -6.96
C VAL A 136 -10.32 1.40 -6.82
N ALA A 137 -10.63 0.75 -5.71
CA ALA A 137 -12.00 0.40 -5.34
C ALA A 137 -12.67 1.60 -4.68
N GLU A 138 -13.81 1.99 -5.20
CA GLU A 138 -14.61 3.11 -4.73
C GLU A 138 -16.07 2.67 -4.52
N LEU A 139 -16.80 3.41 -3.71
CA LEU A 139 -18.22 3.20 -3.47
C LEU A 139 -18.99 4.51 -3.45
N HIS A 140 -20.19 4.51 -4.02
CA HIS A 140 -21.07 5.67 -3.98
C HIS A 140 -21.39 6.00 -2.51
N ALA A 141 -21.28 7.28 -2.14
CA ALA A 141 -21.32 7.71 -0.75
C ALA A 141 -22.65 7.34 -0.05
N GLU A 142 -23.76 7.34 -0.79
CA GLU A 142 -25.11 7.08 -0.26
C GLU A 142 -25.59 5.63 -0.41
N THR A 143 -25.24 4.96 -1.52
CA THR A 143 -25.83 3.67 -1.89
C THR A 143 -24.88 2.51 -1.70
N ALA A 144 -23.61 2.80 -1.41
CA ALA A 144 -22.50 1.85 -1.41
C ALA A 144 -22.28 1.12 -2.74
N ALA A 145 -22.93 1.55 -3.83
CA ALA A 145 -22.74 0.97 -5.17
C ALA A 145 -21.26 1.07 -5.58
N GLY A 146 -20.68 -0.05 -5.93
CA GLY A 146 -19.25 -0.19 -6.19
C GLY A 146 -18.84 0.34 -7.56
N ARG A 147 -17.72 1.05 -7.59
CA ARG A 147 -17.09 1.53 -8.82
C ARG A 147 -15.61 1.20 -8.78
N ILE A 148 -15.06 0.78 -9.92
CA ILE A 148 -13.62 0.61 -10.09
C ILE A 148 -13.11 1.78 -10.92
N SER A 149 -12.19 2.57 -10.38
CA SER A 149 -11.53 3.64 -11.11
C SER A 149 -10.17 3.18 -11.63
N LEU A 150 -9.88 3.45 -12.91
CA LEU A 150 -8.54 3.38 -13.45
C LEU A 150 -7.89 4.74 -13.25
N ARG A 151 -6.65 4.73 -12.77
CA ARG A 151 -5.89 5.92 -12.48
C ARG A 151 -4.51 5.83 -13.09
N ASP A 152 -4.00 6.97 -13.52
CA ASP A 152 -2.61 7.14 -13.87
C ASP A 152 -1.73 6.89 -12.61
N PRO A 153 -0.76 5.96 -12.64
CA PRO A 153 0.02 5.64 -11.45
C PRO A 153 0.94 6.77 -10.96
N ALA A 154 1.28 7.73 -11.83
CA ALA A 154 2.21 8.81 -11.48
C ALA A 154 1.51 10.00 -10.79
N SER A 155 0.28 10.30 -11.22
CA SER A 155 -0.50 11.47 -10.78
C SER A 155 -1.78 11.12 -10.03
N GLY A 156 -2.28 9.89 -10.17
CA GLY A 156 -3.56 9.44 -9.63
C GLY A 156 -4.77 10.01 -10.36
N ALA A 157 -4.55 10.68 -11.50
CA ALA A 157 -5.59 11.20 -12.36
C ALA A 157 -6.48 10.08 -12.89
N VAL A 158 -7.79 10.30 -12.92
CA VAL A 158 -8.76 9.32 -13.41
C VAL A 158 -8.64 9.16 -14.92
N ALA A 159 -8.34 7.95 -15.37
CA ALA A 159 -8.28 7.58 -16.79
C ALA A 159 -9.59 6.94 -17.27
N GLY A 160 -10.40 6.41 -16.35
CA GLY A 160 -11.71 5.85 -16.63
C GLY A 160 -12.31 5.19 -15.40
N SER A 161 -13.53 4.68 -15.52
CA SER A 161 -14.15 3.87 -14.48
C SER A 161 -15.26 2.99 -15.03
N TRP A 162 -15.59 1.92 -14.31
CA TRP A 162 -16.72 1.05 -14.61
C TRP A 162 -17.40 0.56 -13.33
N ASP A 163 -18.64 0.08 -13.45
CA ASP A 163 -19.41 -0.45 -12.33
C ASP A 163 -18.85 -1.79 -11.85
N ALA A 164 -18.69 -1.95 -10.54
CA ALA A 164 -18.16 -3.16 -9.94
C ALA A 164 -19.18 -4.32 -9.91
N GLY A 165 -20.46 -4.05 -10.23
CA GLY A 165 -21.52 -5.06 -10.31
C GLY A 165 -22.13 -5.46 -8.95
N GLY A 166 -21.89 -4.68 -7.90
CA GLY A 166 -22.45 -4.88 -6.56
C GLY A 166 -22.07 -3.75 -5.62
N ILE A 167 -22.20 -3.98 -4.32
CA ILE A 167 -21.87 -2.98 -3.29
C ILE A 167 -20.51 -3.26 -2.64
N GLU A 168 -19.85 -2.19 -2.19
CA GLU A 168 -18.58 -2.20 -1.46
C GLU A 168 -17.57 -3.24 -2.00
N PRO A 169 -16.91 -2.96 -3.16
CA PRO A 169 -15.78 -3.76 -3.62
C PRO A 169 -14.68 -3.66 -2.57
N HIS A 170 -14.40 -4.76 -1.87
CA HIS A 170 -13.52 -4.72 -0.69
C HIS A 170 -12.07 -4.89 -1.07
N GLU A 171 -11.75 -5.85 -1.93
CA GLU A 171 -10.36 -6.20 -2.30
C GLU A 171 -10.18 -6.20 -3.81
N LEU A 172 -9.01 -5.73 -4.25
CA LEU A 172 -8.56 -5.78 -5.63
C LEU A 172 -7.21 -6.50 -5.72
N LEU A 173 -7.06 -7.36 -6.70
CA LEU A 173 -5.76 -7.97 -6.99
C LEU A 173 -5.60 -8.25 -8.48
N PHE A 174 -4.39 -8.04 -8.98
CA PHE A 174 -4.02 -8.47 -10.31
C PHE A 174 -3.50 -9.92 -10.27
N ALA A 175 -4.05 -10.76 -11.14
CA ALA A 175 -3.60 -12.12 -11.41
C ALA A 175 -3.02 -12.20 -12.82
N GLU A 176 -2.40 -13.35 -13.14
CA GLU A 176 -1.85 -13.65 -14.47
C GLU A 176 -0.90 -12.53 -14.97
N ASN A 177 0.01 -12.09 -14.08
CA ASN A 177 0.97 -11.00 -14.36
C ASN A 177 0.31 -9.70 -14.83
N GLY A 178 -0.84 -9.34 -14.25
CA GLY A 178 -1.55 -8.11 -14.61
C GLY A 178 -2.60 -8.28 -15.71
N ALA A 179 -2.70 -9.46 -16.34
CA ALA A 179 -3.66 -9.71 -17.41
C ALA A 179 -5.12 -9.85 -16.93
N ARG A 180 -5.32 -10.17 -15.64
CA ARG A 180 -6.67 -10.27 -15.06
C ARG A 180 -6.75 -9.49 -13.76
N LEU A 181 -7.73 -8.58 -13.67
CA LEU A 181 -8.13 -7.99 -12.40
C LEU A 181 -9.18 -8.89 -11.74
N ILE A 182 -8.97 -9.22 -10.47
CA ILE A 182 -9.93 -9.90 -9.62
C ILE A 182 -10.45 -8.88 -8.61
N VAL A 183 -11.78 -8.83 -8.49
CA VAL A 183 -12.49 -7.89 -7.62
C VAL A 183 -13.34 -8.70 -6.64
N ALA A 184 -13.08 -8.56 -5.35
CA ALA A 184 -13.92 -9.15 -4.32
C ALA A 184 -15.08 -8.19 -4.01
N ILE A 185 -16.30 -8.60 -4.38
CA ILE A 185 -17.54 -7.89 -4.08
C ILE A 185 -18.19 -8.57 -2.87
N GLY A 186 -18.50 -7.83 -1.81
CA GLY A 186 -19.14 -8.45 -0.65
C GLY A 186 -18.98 -7.70 0.66
N GLY A 187 -18.88 -6.37 0.61
CA GLY A 187 -18.86 -5.59 1.81
C GLY A 187 -20.26 -5.28 2.38
N ILE A 188 -20.29 -4.69 3.57
CA ILE A 188 -21.50 -4.32 4.30
C ILE A 188 -21.83 -2.87 3.93
N ALA A 189 -23.08 -2.56 3.61
CA ALA A 189 -23.48 -1.16 3.45
C ALA A 189 -23.18 -0.41 4.75
N GLN A 190 -22.21 0.49 4.70
CA GLN A 190 -21.79 1.25 5.87
C GLN A 190 -22.44 2.64 5.81
N ASP A 191 -23.10 3.04 6.89
CA ASP A 191 -23.84 4.31 6.98
C ASP A 191 -22.99 5.53 6.58
N ALA A 192 -23.66 6.58 6.10
CA ALA A 192 -23.07 7.79 5.54
C ALA A 192 -22.09 8.49 6.49
#